data_AF-X0ZDM3-F1
#
_entry.id   AF-X0ZDM3-F1
#
_cell.length_a   1.000
_cell.length_b   1.000
_cell.length_c   1.000
_cell.angle_alpha   90.00
_cell.angle_beta   90.00
_cell.angle_gamma   90.00
#
_symmetry.space_group_name_H-M   'P 1'
#
loop_
_entity.id
_entity.type
_entity.pdbx_description
1 polymer ?
#
loop_
_entity_poly.entity_id
_entity_poly.type
_entity_poly.pdbx_seq_one_letter_code
_entity_poly.pdbx_strand_id
1 'polypeptide(L)'
;MKRKIKVILWGLGNMGSIIAKELFKKERVEIVGAIARRKEKEGKDLGRLLNFDKELGIRVTNDAKSLFETTETDILLHCTTSFVEQVYHQIKLALEKRINVITIAEEMYNPWIKNQELAEKIDNLAKINNVTVLGTGINPAFSIILS
;
A
#
# COMPACT_ATOMS: atom_id res chain seq x y z
N MET A 1 -11.21 -23.30 -7.60
CA MET A 1 -10.01 -22.47 -7.38
C MET A 1 -10.27 -21.52 -6.21
N LYS A 2 -9.33 -21.35 -5.26
CA LYS A 2 -9.48 -20.38 -4.16
C LYS A 2 -9.38 -18.95 -4.71
N ARG A 3 -10.19 -18.02 -4.18
CA ARG A 3 -10.16 -16.59 -4.55
C ARG A 3 -8.76 -16.00 -4.34
N LYS A 4 -8.25 -15.24 -5.31
CA LYS A 4 -7.00 -14.47 -5.16
C LYS A 4 -7.25 -13.20 -4.36
N ILE A 5 -6.24 -12.75 -3.62
CA ILE A 5 -6.26 -11.48 -2.90
C ILE A 5 -5.84 -10.38 -3.87
N LYS A 6 -6.71 -9.40 -4.10
CA LYS A 6 -6.47 -8.27 -5.01
C LYS A 6 -5.74 -7.13 -4.30
N VAL A 7 -4.61 -6.72 -4.84
CA VAL A 7 -3.70 -5.77 -4.20
C VAL A 7 -3.42 -4.57 -5.08
N ILE A 8 -3.53 -3.36 -4.52
CA ILE A 8 -2.95 -2.15 -5.10
C ILE A 8 -1.64 -1.83 -4.39
N LEU A 9 -0.62 -1.45 -5.16
CA LEU A 9 0.65 -0.94 -4.64
C LEU A 9 0.65 0.59 -4.67
N TRP A 10 0.88 1.25 -3.55
CA TRP A 10 1.11 2.70 -3.52
C TRP A 10 2.53 3.01 -3.10
N GLY A 11 3.33 3.48 -4.06
CA GLY A 11 4.74 3.75 -3.89
C GLY A 11 5.58 2.70 -4.62
N LEU A 12 6.15 3.11 -5.76
CA LEU A 12 7.05 2.29 -6.56
C LEU A 12 8.51 2.77 -6.39
N GLY A 13 8.92 2.96 -5.14
CA GLY A 13 10.33 3.16 -4.78
C GLY A 13 11.09 1.84 -4.76
N ASN A 14 12.25 1.80 -4.11
CA ASN A 14 13.05 0.58 -3.99
C ASN A 14 12.24 -0.54 -3.31
N MET A 15 11.68 -0.26 -2.13
CA MET A 15 10.90 -1.24 -1.36
C MET A 15 9.64 -1.70 -2.11
N GLY A 16 8.83 -0.76 -2.60
CA GLY A 16 7.62 -1.10 -3.34
C GLY A 16 7.89 -1.94 -4.60
N SER A 17 9.02 -1.69 -5.28
CA SER A 17 9.42 -2.49 -6.45
C SER A 17 9.84 -3.91 -6.07
N ILE A 18 10.60 -4.07 -4.97
CA ILE A 18 10.98 -5.39 -4.45
C ILE A 18 9.73 -6.17 -4.02
N ILE A 19 8.85 -5.55 -3.23
CA ILE A 19 7.60 -6.16 -2.78
C ILE A 19 6.76 -6.58 -3.99
N ALA A 20 6.59 -5.70 -4.99
CA ALA A 20 5.84 -6.03 -6.20
C ALA A 20 6.37 -7.30 -6.89
N LYS A 21 7.69 -7.39 -7.07
CA LYS A 21 8.34 -8.57 -7.67
C LYS A 21 8.11 -9.84 -6.87
N GLU A 22 8.15 -9.77 -5.54
CA GLU A 22 7.87 -10.93 -4.69
C GLU A 22 6.41 -11.36 -4.73
N LEU A 23 5.47 -10.42 -4.81
CA LEU A 23 4.04 -10.74 -4.94
C LEU A 23 3.70 -11.41 -6.26
N PHE A 24 4.38 -11.06 -7.36
CA PHE A 24 4.19 -11.76 -8.65
C PHE A 24 4.55 -13.25 -8.59
N LYS A 25 5.36 -13.68 -7.62
CA LYS A 25 5.69 -15.09 -7.40
C LYS A 25 4.62 -15.83 -6.58
N LYS A 26 3.60 -15.14 -6.05
CA LYS A 26 2.58 -15.71 -5.17
C LYS A 26 1.29 -15.98 -5.94
N GLU A 27 0.95 -17.25 -6.14
CA GLU A 27 -0.26 -17.65 -6.89
C GLU A 27 -1.59 -17.13 -6.31
N ARG A 28 -1.62 -16.86 -4.99
CA ARG A 28 -2.80 -16.39 -4.27
C ARG A 28 -2.96 -14.87 -4.23
N VAL A 29 -2.04 -14.12 -4.83
CA VAL A 29 -2.07 -12.65 -4.86
C VAL A 29 -2.15 -12.19 -6.31
N GLU A 30 -2.91 -11.13 -6.53
CA GLU A 30 -3.05 -10.47 -7.82
C GLU A 30 -2.85 -8.98 -7.63
N ILE A 31 -1.84 -8.41 -8.30
CA ILE A 31 -1.67 -6.95 -8.32
C ILE A 31 -2.64 -6.41 -9.37
N VAL A 32 -3.59 -5.59 -8.94
CA VAL A 32 -4.66 -5.04 -9.79
C VAL A 32 -4.46 -3.56 -10.11
N GLY A 33 -3.51 -2.90 -9.44
CA GLY A 33 -3.21 -1.50 -9.69
C GLY A 33 -1.93 -1.05 -9.02
N ALA A 34 -1.39 0.07 -9.49
CA ALA A 34 -0.20 0.67 -8.91
C ALA A 34 -0.25 2.20 -9.00
N ILE A 35 0.14 2.84 -7.90
CA ILE A 35 0.16 4.29 -7.73
C ILE A 35 1.61 4.71 -7.51
N ALA A 36 2.04 5.73 -8.24
CA ALA A 36 3.31 6.41 -8.01
C ALA A 36 3.07 7.90 -7.74
N ARG A 37 4.01 8.57 -7.06
CA ARG A 37 3.99 10.04 -6.91
C ARG A 37 4.62 10.77 -8.10
N ARG A 38 5.62 10.14 -8.72
CA ARG A 38 6.42 10.73 -9.80
C ARG A 38 5.63 10.72 -11.11
N LYS A 39 5.45 11.89 -11.71
CA LYS A 39 4.70 12.06 -12.97
C LYS A 39 5.30 11.28 -14.13
N GLU A 40 6.62 11.10 -14.15
CA GLU A 40 7.25 10.31 -15.23
C GLU A 40 6.92 8.81 -15.17
N LYS A 41 6.25 8.33 -14.11
CA LYS A 41 5.77 6.94 -13.99
C LYS A 41 4.33 6.77 -14.44
N GLU A 42 3.56 7.83 -14.59
CA GLU A 42 2.16 7.78 -14.99
C GLU A 42 2.01 7.20 -16.41
N GLY A 43 1.00 6.35 -16.62
CA GLY A 43 0.69 5.66 -17.87
C GLY A 43 1.66 4.54 -18.26
N LYS A 44 2.83 4.42 -17.59
CA LYS A 44 3.78 3.35 -17.84
C LYS A 44 3.24 2.02 -17.31
N ASP A 45 3.54 0.95 -18.04
CA ASP A 45 3.23 -0.40 -17.59
C ASP A 45 4.11 -0.78 -16.39
N LEU A 46 3.51 -1.41 -15.37
CA LEU A 46 4.19 -1.83 -14.16
C LEU A 46 5.33 -2.82 -14.46
N GLY A 47 5.16 -3.73 -15.42
CA GLY A 47 6.19 -4.70 -15.81
C GLY A 47 7.45 -4.02 -16.30
N ARG A 48 7.29 -2.98 -17.14
CA ARG A 48 8.41 -2.15 -17.60
C ARG A 48 9.11 -1.45 -16.44
N LEU A 49 8.36 -0.89 -15.48
CA LEU A 49 8.94 -0.21 -14.31
C LEU A 49 9.66 -1.16 -13.35
N LEU A 50 9.26 -2.43 -13.34
CA LEU A 50 9.89 -3.49 -12.55
C LEU A 50 11.02 -4.21 -13.30
N ASN A 51 11.33 -3.82 -14.54
CA ASN A 51 12.31 -4.49 -15.41
C ASN A 51 11.97 -5.97 -15.63
N PHE A 52 10.70 -6.28 -15.92
CA PHE A 52 10.32 -7.58 -16.47
C PHE A 52 10.45 -7.58 -17.99
N ASP A 53 10.66 -8.77 -18.56
CA ASP A 53 10.80 -8.96 -20.01
C ASP A 53 9.49 -8.74 -20.79
N LYS A 54 8.36 -8.57 -20.08
CA LYS A 54 7.04 -8.37 -20.67
C LYS A 54 6.24 -7.31 -19.93
N GLU A 55 5.30 -6.71 -20.64
CA GLU A 55 4.25 -5.91 -20.03
C GLU A 55 3.30 -6.78 -19.19
N LEU A 56 2.80 -6.18 -18.12
CA LEU A 56 1.85 -6.82 -17.21
C LEU A 56 0.40 -6.38 -17.46
N GLY A 57 0.19 -5.35 -18.28
CA GLY A 57 -1.12 -4.76 -18.55
C GLY A 57 -1.62 -3.86 -17.42
N ILE A 58 -0.79 -3.56 -16.41
CA ILE A 58 -1.14 -2.74 -15.25
C ILE A 58 -0.53 -1.36 -15.44
N ARG A 59 -1.38 -0.37 -15.74
CA ARG A 59 -0.95 1.02 -15.94
C ARG A 59 -0.79 1.71 -14.59
N VAL A 60 0.38 2.29 -14.37
CA VAL A 60 0.64 3.09 -13.16
C VAL A 60 -0.03 4.45 -13.28
N THR A 61 -0.67 4.91 -12.20
CA THR A 61 -1.37 6.20 -12.15
C THR A 61 -0.83 7.09 -11.04
N ASN A 62 -1.04 8.40 -11.14
CA ASN A 62 -0.90 9.32 -10.00
C ASN A 62 -2.25 9.64 -9.33
N ASP A 63 -3.37 9.19 -9.90
CA ASP A 63 -4.71 9.37 -9.36
C ASP A 63 -5.17 8.14 -8.55
N ALA A 64 -4.86 8.16 -7.25
CA ALA A 64 -5.28 7.12 -6.33
C ALA A 64 -6.80 7.01 -6.18
N LYS A 65 -7.51 8.15 -6.25
CA LYS A 65 -8.95 8.19 -6.02
C LYS A 65 -9.69 7.48 -7.14
N SER A 66 -9.38 7.82 -8.38
CA SER A 66 -9.96 7.17 -9.56
C SER A 66 -9.64 5.67 -9.59
N LEU A 67 -8.40 5.29 -9.23
CA LEU A 67 -8.02 3.88 -9.18
C LEU A 67 -8.87 3.09 -8.15
N PHE A 68 -9.04 3.62 -6.94
CA PHE A 68 -9.85 2.97 -5.90
C PHE A 68 -11.34 2.91 -6.25
N GLU A 69 -11.84 3.83 -7.07
CA GLU A 69 -13.24 3.83 -7.54
C GLU A 69 -13.50 2.82 -8.65
N THR A 70 -12.49 2.55 -9.49
CA THR A 70 -12.64 1.73 -10.71
C THR A 70 -12.09 0.31 -10.57
N THR A 71 -11.37 0.02 -9.49
CA THR A 71 -10.64 -1.25 -9.31
C THR A 71 -11.05 -1.96 -8.03
N GLU A 72 -11.65 -3.14 -8.17
CA GLU A 72 -11.94 -4.02 -7.03
C GLU A 72 -10.64 -4.43 -6.32
N THR A 73 -10.50 -4.08 -5.05
CA THR A 73 -9.26 -4.23 -4.29
C THR A 73 -9.54 -4.69 -2.88
N ASP A 74 -8.78 -5.66 -2.39
CA ASP A 74 -8.87 -6.15 -1.00
C ASP A 74 -7.92 -5.41 -0.06
N ILE A 75 -6.69 -5.15 -0.55
CA ILE A 75 -5.59 -4.61 0.25
C ILE A 75 -4.82 -3.54 -0.53
N LEU A 76 -4.56 -2.42 0.12
CA LEU A 76 -3.53 -1.46 -0.26
C LEU A 76 -2.21 -1.82 0.43
N LEU A 77 -1.18 -2.10 -0.36
CA LEU A 77 0.20 -2.17 0.12
C LEU A 77 0.88 -0.81 -0.08
N HIS A 78 1.13 -0.12 1.03
CA HIS A 78 1.56 1.26 1.07
C HIS A 78 3.04 1.39 1.43
N CYS A 79 3.83 1.99 0.52
CA CYS A 79 5.29 2.03 0.52
C CYS A 79 5.83 3.41 0.10
N THR A 80 5.35 4.50 0.73
CA THR A 80 5.68 5.87 0.31
C THR A 80 6.70 6.56 1.22
N THR A 81 6.37 6.82 2.48
CA THR A 81 7.23 7.52 3.46
C THR A 81 7.10 6.91 4.86
N SER A 82 7.94 7.35 5.80
CA SER A 82 8.02 6.80 7.16
C SER A 82 7.06 7.42 8.18
N PHE A 83 6.57 8.64 7.93
CA PHE A 83 5.97 9.50 8.96
C PHE A 83 4.43 9.46 8.98
N VAL A 84 3.81 9.33 10.16
CA VAL A 84 2.33 9.21 10.31
C VAL A 84 1.60 10.37 9.63
N GLU A 85 2.07 11.60 9.84
CA GLU A 85 1.45 12.81 9.29
C GLU A 85 1.40 12.81 7.76
N GLN A 86 2.45 12.29 7.11
CA GLN A 86 2.55 12.27 5.66
C GLN A 86 1.72 11.15 5.03
N VAL A 87 1.56 10.03 5.75
CA VAL A 87 0.83 8.86 5.25
C VAL A 87 -0.65 8.91 5.60
N TYR A 88 -1.04 9.69 6.61
CA TYR A 88 -2.42 9.79 7.10
C TYR A 88 -3.44 9.99 5.98
N HIS A 89 -3.24 10.99 5.11
CA HIS A 89 -4.19 11.27 4.03
C HIS A 89 -4.29 10.14 3.00
N GLN A 90 -3.20 9.41 2.76
CA GLN A 90 -3.16 8.27 1.83
C GLN A 90 -3.89 7.06 2.42
N ILE A 91 -3.66 6.78 3.71
CA ILE A 91 -4.35 5.74 4.47
C ILE A 91 -5.85 6.07 4.56
N LYS A 92 -6.20 7.29 4.98
CA LYS A 92 -7.58 7.77 5.06
C LYS A 92 -8.34 7.55 3.75
N LEU A 93 -7.74 7.91 2.61
CA LEU A 93 -8.37 7.71 1.30
C LEU A 93 -8.72 6.23 1.03
N ALA A 94 -7.83 5.30 1.40
CA ALA A 94 -8.09 3.87 1.24
C ALA A 94 -9.20 3.37 2.17
N LEU A 95 -9.20 3.81 3.43
CA LEU A 95 -10.21 3.43 4.42
C LEU A 95 -11.61 3.93 4.03
N GLU A 96 -11.71 5.16 3.50
CA GLU A 96 -12.97 5.73 2.98
C GLU A 96 -13.53 4.94 1.78
N LYS A 97 -12.66 4.20 1.07
CA LYS A 97 -13.04 3.27 0.00
C LYS A 97 -13.19 1.83 0.49
N ARG A 98 -13.16 1.60 1.80
CA ARG A 98 -13.27 0.30 2.46
C ARG A 98 -12.20 -0.70 2.00
N ILE A 99 -10.97 -0.21 1.84
CA ILE A 99 -9.80 -1.01 1.49
C ILE A 99 -8.93 -1.19 2.73
N ASN A 100 -8.51 -2.44 3.00
CA ASN A 100 -7.56 -2.72 4.09
C ASN A 100 -6.18 -2.18 3.74
N VAL A 101 -5.40 -1.76 4.74
CA VAL A 101 -4.09 -1.15 4.49
C VAL A 101 -3.00 -1.89 5.24
N ILE A 102 -1.92 -2.23 4.53
CA ILE A 102 -0.65 -2.61 5.13
C ILE A 102 0.38 -1.58 4.68
N THR A 103 1.10 -0.98 5.63
CA THR A 103 2.08 0.07 5.35
C THR A 103 3.45 -0.28 5.94
N ILE A 104 4.50 0.08 5.21
CA ILE A 104 5.89 0.01 5.69
C ILE A 104 6.38 1.31 6.32
N ALA A 105 5.48 2.27 6.55
CA ALA A 105 5.83 3.51 7.25
C ALA A 105 6.27 3.20 8.68
N GLU A 106 7.50 3.54 9.02
CA GLU A 106 8.14 3.13 10.29
C GLU A 106 7.33 3.57 11.52
N GLU A 107 6.81 4.80 11.52
CA GLU A 107 6.03 5.31 12.65
C GLU A 107 4.65 4.64 12.78
N MET A 108 4.15 4.00 11.73
CA MET A 108 2.89 3.26 11.76
C MET A 108 2.99 1.91 12.48
N TYR A 109 4.19 1.47 12.87
CA TYR A 109 4.33 0.32 13.76
C TYR A 109 3.71 0.59 15.14
N ASN A 110 3.86 1.81 15.66
CA ASN A 110 3.15 2.26 16.85
C ASN A 110 2.81 3.75 16.75
N PRO A 111 1.75 4.10 15.98
CA PRO A 111 1.40 5.48 15.72
C PRO A 111 0.89 6.20 16.98
N TRP A 112 0.41 5.46 17.98
CA TRP A 112 -0.08 6.02 19.24
C TRP A 112 1.01 6.76 20.03
N ILE A 113 2.25 6.25 20.00
CA ILE A 113 3.40 6.91 20.62
C ILE A 113 3.83 8.15 19.82
N LYS A 114 3.71 8.09 18.50
CA LYS A 114 4.24 9.12 17.60
C LYS A 114 3.27 10.29 17.43
N ASN A 115 2.00 9.99 17.21
CA ASN A 115 0.94 10.96 17.06
C ASN A 115 -0.40 10.29 17.43
N GLN A 116 -0.77 10.42 18.72
CA GLN A 116 -2.00 9.81 19.25
C GLN A 116 -3.25 10.29 18.53
N GLU A 117 -3.36 11.58 18.20
CA GLU A 117 -4.54 12.13 17.52
C GLU A 117 -4.75 11.50 16.13
N LEU A 118 -3.68 11.35 15.34
CA LEU A 118 -3.79 10.71 14.03
C LEU A 118 -4.03 9.20 14.15
N ALA A 119 -3.45 8.55 15.16
CA ALA A 119 -3.72 7.13 15.43
C ALA A 119 -5.19 6.88 15.75
N GLU A 120 -5.79 7.70 16.63
CA GLU A 120 -7.22 7.65 16.96
C GLU A 120 -8.11 7.89 15.74
N LYS A 121 -7.76 8.88 14.90
CA LYS A 121 -8.49 9.14 13.66
C LYS A 121 -8.45 7.95 12.69
N ILE A 122 -7.29 7.32 12.53
CA ILE A 122 -7.12 6.14 11.67
C ILE A 122 -7.92 4.95 12.23
N ASP A 123 -7.80 4.66 13.52
CA ASP A 123 -8.49 3.56 14.20
C ASP A 123 -10.02 3.71 14.13
N ASN A 124 -10.54 4.89 14.46
CA ASN A 124 -11.97 5.17 14.37
C ASN A 124 -12.50 5.02 12.94
N LEU A 125 -11.76 5.55 11.95
CA LEU A 125 -12.15 5.45 10.55
C LEU A 125 -12.13 4.00 10.05
N ALA A 126 -11.14 3.21 10.48
CA ALA A 126 -11.02 1.80 10.12
C ALA A 126 -12.20 0.99 10.70
N LYS A 127 -12.56 1.22 11.97
CA LYS A 127 -13.72 0.60 12.63
C LYS A 127 -15.04 0.96 11.94
N ILE A 128 -15.29 2.25 11.67
CA ILE A 128 -16.51 2.71 10.99
C ILE A 128 -16.68 2.07 9.61
N ASN A 129 -15.58 1.89 8.87
CA ASN A 129 -15.59 1.31 7.53
C ASN A 129 -15.42 -0.22 7.52
N ASN A 130 -15.31 -0.86 8.69
CA ASN A 130 -15.09 -2.29 8.86
C ASN A 130 -13.87 -2.81 8.07
N VAL A 131 -12.74 -2.13 8.21
CA VAL A 131 -11.45 -2.46 7.58
C VAL A 131 -10.32 -2.41 8.60
N THR A 132 -9.14 -2.90 8.22
CA THR A 132 -7.96 -2.95 9.10
C THR A 132 -6.79 -2.15 8.54
N VAL A 133 -5.96 -1.60 9.44
CA VAL A 133 -4.67 -0.99 9.14
C VAL A 133 -3.58 -1.69 9.92
N LEU A 134 -2.48 -2.05 9.25
CA LEU A 134 -1.29 -2.63 9.89
C LEU A 134 -0.03 -1.89 9.42
N GLY A 135 0.76 -1.35 10.36
CA GLY A 135 2.14 -0.93 10.11
C GLY A 135 3.11 -2.07 10.41
N THR A 136 3.93 -2.48 9.44
CA THR A 136 4.90 -3.56 9.60
C THR A 136 6.11 -3.36 8.69
N GLY A 137 7.21 -4.08 8.93
CA GLY A 137 8.45 -3.95 8.15
C GLY A 137 9.64 -4.58 8.87
N ILE A 138 10.82 -4.53 8.26
CA ILE A 138 12.05 -5.03 8.90
C ILE A 138 12.36 -4.20 10.15
N ASN A 139 12.30 -2.88 10.04
CA ASN A 139 12.45 -1.95 11.14
C ASN A 139 11.27 -0.98 11.10
N PRO A 140 10.58 -0.69 12.22
CA PRO A 140 10.82 -1.17 13.58
C PRO A 140 10.20 -2.52 13.95
N ALA A 141 9.45 -3.20 13.07
CA ALA A 141 8.68 -4.36 13.50
C ALA A 141 9.51 -5.65 13.74
N PHE A 142 10.42 -6.03 12.85
CA PHE A 142 11.22 -7.26 13.02
C PHE A 142 12.42 -7.06 13.95
N SER A 143 13.13 -5.94 13.86
CA SER A 143 14.32 -5.68 14.68
C SER A 143 14.04 -5.57 16.19
N ILE A 144 12.87 -5.06 16.61
CA ILE A 144 12.50 -4.94 18.03
C ILE A 144 12.18 -6.31 18.65
N ILE A 145 11.77 -7.30 17.86
CA ILE A 145 11.50 -8.66 18.37
C ILE A 145 12.80 -9.40 18.74
N LEU A 146 13.95 -8.96 18.22
CA LEU A 146 15.25 -9.63 18.38
C LEU A 146 16.23 -8.90 19.32
N SER A 147 15.81 -7.80 19.96
CA SER A 147 16.59 -7.02 20.93
C SER A 147 16.12 -7.29 22.36
#